data_AF-A0A534WZ12-F1
#
_entry.id   AF-A0A534WZ12-F1
#
_cell.length_a   1.000
_cell.length_b   1.000
_cell.length_c   1.000
_cell.angle_alpha   90.00
_cell.angle_beta   90.00
_cell.angle_gamma   90.00
#
_symmetry.space_group_name_H-M   'P 1'
#
loop_
_entity.id
_entity.type
_entity.pdbx_description
1 polymer ?
#
loop_
_entity_poly.entity_id
_entity_poly.type
_entity_poly.pdbx_seq_one_letter_code
_entity_poly.pdbx_strand_id
1 'polypeptide(L)'
;MTYHTGDYVYPADLPRRVLCRVRNTESLSVRNAPSQILKLEPLEGPWPAGTELIRLDEWVVPARPRRLWQDALGPGRVVRPAVRKTSSQNAA
;
A
#
# COMPACT_ATOMS: atom_id res chain seq x y z
N MET A 1 -0.93 -17.28 2.38
CA MET A 1 -0.94 -16.37 3.56
C MET A 1 -2.38 -16.00 3.79
N THR A 2 -2.89 -16.05 5.02
CA THR A 2 -4.33 -15.90 5.23
C THR A 2 -4.71 -14.43 5.33
N TYR A 3 -5.62 -13.99 4.48
CA TYR A 3 -6.20 -12.65 4.51
C TYR A 3 -7.51 -12.65 5.30
N HIS A 4 -7.80 -11.51 5.92
CA HIS A 4 -8.99 -11.28 6.71
C HIS A 4 -9.71 -10.02 6.23
N THR A 5 -11.03 -9.97 6.46
CA THR A 5 -11.81 -8.75 6.23
C THR A 5 -11.22 -7.58 7.00
N GLY A 6 -11.01 -6.47 6.30
CA GLY A 6 -10.37 -5.27 6.82
C GLY A 6 -8.88 -5.14 6.45
N ASP A 7 -8.24 -6.20 5.98
CA ASP A 7 -6.86 -6.14 5.51
C ASP A 7 -6.72 -5.23 4.29
N TYR A 8 -5.53 -4.64 4.14
CA TYR A 8 -5.18 -3.84 2.99
C TYR A 8 -4.23 -4.61 2.08
N VAL A 9 -4.52 -4.60 0.79
CA VAL A 9 -3.78 -5.37 -0.23
C VAL A 9 -3.59 -4.56 -1.51
N TYR A 10 -2.58 -4.93 -2.27
CA TYR A 10 -2.34 -4.46 -3.63
C TYR A 10 -2.55 -5.63 -4.60
N PRO A 11 -3.51 -5.56 -5.53
CA PRO A 11 -3.60 -6.53 -6.62
C PRO A 11 -2.35 -6.45 -7.51
N ALA A 12 -1.77 -7.60 -7.82
CA ALA A 12 -0.54 -7.71 -8.61
C ALA A 12 -0.82 -7.76 -10.13
N ASP A 13 -2.07 -7.98 -10.53
CA ASP A 13 -2.52 -8.08 -11.92
C ASP A 13 -2.86 -6.72 -12.55
N LEU A 14 -2.87 -5.64 -11.76
CA LEU A 14 -3.17 -4.29 -12.23
C LEU A 14 -1.91 -3.56 -12.72
N PRO A 15 -2.01 -2.72 -13.77
CA PRO A 15 -0.87 -1.97 -14.32
C PRO A 15 -0.34 -0.89 -13.35
N ARG A 16 -1.16 -0.48 -12.37
CA ARG A 16 -0.78 0.43 -11.29
C ARG A 16 -1.06 -0.24 -9.95
N ARG A 17 -0.26 0.09 -8.94
CA ARG A 17 -0.53 -0.31 -7.56
C ARG A 17 -1.73 0.49 -7.05
N VAL A 18 -2.83 -0.20 -6.85
CA VAL A 18 -4.07 0.35 -6.32
C VAL A 18 -4.30 -0.24 -4.95
N LEU A 19 -4.42 0.61 -3.92
CA LEU A 19 -4.72 0.15 -2.58
C LEU A 19 -6.16 -0.34 -2.52
N CYS A 20 -6.36 -1.59 -2.12
CA CYS A 20 -7.68 -2.17 -1.92
C CYS A 20 -7.83 -2.65 -0.48
N ARG A 21 -9.06 -2.57 0.03
CA ARG A 21 -9.47 -3.15 1.31
C ARG A 21 -10.19 -4.47 1.08
N VAL A 22 -9.83 -5.50 1.83
CA VAL A 22 -10.53 -6.79 1.82
C VAL A 22 -11.89 -6.61 2.49
N ARG A 23 -12.97 -6.78 1.72
CA ARG A 23 -14.35 -6.74 2.22
C ARG A 23 -14.84 -8.09 2.69
N ASN A 24 -14.45 -9.14 1.98
CA ASN A 24 -14.83 -10.50 2.32
C ASN A 24 -13.77 -11.47 1.80
N THR A 25 -13.69 -12.62 2.45
CA THR A 25 -12.79 -13.70 2.12
C THR A 25 -13.57 -15.00 2.08
N GLU A 26 -13.50 -15.69 0.96
CA GLU A 26 -14.11 -17.01 0.77
C GLU A 26 -12.99 -18.04 0.69
N SER A 27 -13.04 -19.04 1.57
CA SER A 27 -12.03 -20.10 1.60
C SER A 27 -12.35 -21.14 0.53
N LEU A 28 -11.38 -21.42 -0.33
CA LEU A 28 -11.47 -22.41 -1.39
C LEU A 28 -10.45 -23.53 -1.11
N SER A 29 -10.95 -24.76 -1.00
CA SER A 29 -10.08 -25.94 -0.85
C SER A 29 -9.92 -26.62 -2.22
N VAL A 30 -8.84 -26.30 -2.94
CA VAL A 30 -8.53 -26.94 -4.22
C VAL A 30 -7.39 -27.93 -4.01
N ARG A 31 -7.64 -29.23 -4.27
CA ARG A 31 -6.61 -30.29 -4.36
C ARG A 31 -5.50 -30.18 -3.28
N ASN A 32 -5.89 -30.16 -2.00
CA ASN A 32 -5.01 -30.08 -0.81
C ASN A 32 -4.25 -28.76 -0.59
N ALA A 33 -4.49 -27.70 -1.37
CA ALA A 33 -3.97 -26.38 -1.07
C ALA A 33 -5.09 -25.47 -0.53
N PRO A 34 -4.91 -24.82 0.64
CA PRO A 34 -5.82 -23.78 1.07
C PRO A 34 -5.58 -22.52 0.23
N SER A 35 -6.59 -22.13 -0.55
CA SER A 35 -6.62 -20.87 -1.31
C SER A 35 -7.78 -20.00 -0.81
N GLN A 36 -7.72 -18.70 -1.06
CA GLN A 36 -8.82 -17.78 -0.71
C GLN A 36 -9.20 -16.91 -1.91
N ILE A 37 -10.50 -16.77 -2.12
CA ILE A 37 -11.05 -15.74 -3.01
C ILE A 37 -11.31 -14.50 -2.15
N LEU A 38 -10.76 -13.39 -2.57
CA LEU A 38 -10.85 -12.10 -1.90
C LEU A 38 -11.76 -11.18 -2.69
N LYS A 39 -12.74 -10.62 -1.99
CA LYS A 39 -13.57 -9.53 -2.46
C LYS A 39 -12.97 -8.23 -1.96
N LEU A 40 -12.55 -7.39 -2.89
CA LEU A 40 -11.75 -6.20 -2.62
C LEU A 40 -12.51 -4.94 -2.99
N GLU A 41 -12.51 -3.97 -2.09
CA GLU A 41 -12.96 -2.61 -2.35
C GLU A 41 -11.75 -1.74 -2.74
N PRO A 42 -11.65 -1.27 -3.98
CA PRO A 42 -10.59 -0.35 -4.38
C PRO A 42 -10.80 1.01 -3.70
N LEU A 43 -9.76 1.50 -3.02
CA LEU A 43 -9.77 2.82 -2.37
C LEU A 43 -9.28 3.93 -3.30
N GLU A 44 -8.69 3.54 -4.43
CA GLU A 44 -8.06 4.42 -5.41
C GLU A 44 -8.38 3.96 -6.83
N GLY A 45 -8.22 4.85 -7.80
CA GLY A 45 -8.30 4.54 -9.23
C GLY A 45 -9.57 5.01 -9.94
N PRO A 46 -9.77 4.62 -11.21
CA PRO A 46 -10.82 5.15 -12.07
C PRO A 46 -12.20 4.51 -11.83
N TRP A 47 -12.33 3.61 -10.85
CA TRP A 47 -13.54 2.84 -10.66
C TRP A 47 -14.63 3.67 -9.97
N PRO A 48 -15.90 3.49 -10.36
CA PRO A 48 -17.02 4.11 -9.67
C PRO A 48 -17.17 3.54 -8.26
N ALA A 49 -17.77 4.34 -7.37
CA ALA A 49 -18.05 3.93 -6.01
C ALA A 49 -18.90 2.65 -5.97
N GLY A 50 -18.55 1.72 -5.08
CA GLY A 50 -19.21 0.41 -4.96
C GLY A 50 -18.69 -0.67 -5.91
N THR A 51 -17.61 -0.40 -6.67
CA THR A 51 -16.94 -1.44 -7.45
C THR A 51 -16.29 -2.47 -6.51
N GLU A 52 -16.49 -3.75 -6.80
CA GLU A 52 -15.85 -4.85 -6.09
C GLU A 52 -14.92 -5.62 -7.04
N LEU A 53 -13.65 -5.76 -6.67
CA LEU A 53 -12.68 -6.54 -7.41
C LEU A 53 -12.56 -7.93 -6.77
N ILE A 54 -12.73 -8.98 -7.56
CA ILE A 54 -12.60 -10.37 -7.10
C ILE A 54 -11.24 -10.90 -7.53
N ARG A 55 -10.40 -11.32 -6.57
CA ARG A 55 -9.05 -11.86 -6.83
C ARG A 55 -8.75 -13.05 -5.95
N LEU A 56 -7.90 -13.94 -6.42
CA LEU A 56 -7.36 -15.01 -5.59
C LEU A 56 -6.20 -14.51 -4.74
N ASP A 57 -5.91 -15.21 -3.65
CA ASP A 57 -4.90 -14.83 -2.67
C ASP A 57 -3.48 -14.81 -3.24
N GLU A 58 -3.19 -15.59 -4.29
CA GLU A 58 -1.90 -15.55 -4.98
C GLU A 58 -1.70 -14.30 -5.85
N TRP A 59 -2.77 -13.61 -6.23
CA TRP A 59 -2.73 -12.41 -7.08
C TRP A 59 -2.73 -11.11 -6.27
N VAL A 60 -2.60 -11.19 -4.95
CA VAL A 60 -2.55 -10.01 -4.08
C VAL A 60 -1.29 -9.99 -3.23
N VAL A 61 -0.79 -8.78 -2.98
CA VAL A 61 0.35 -8.51 -2.11
C VAL A 61 -0.13 -7.75 -0.88
N PRO A 62 0.24 -8.14 0.35
CA PRO A 62 -0.17 -7.44 1.56
C PRO A 62 0.40 -6.01 1.57
N ALA A 63 -0.46 -5.02 1.83
CA ALA A 63 -0.04 -3.64 2.04
C ALA A 63 0.54 -3.47 3.45
N ARG A 64 1.78 -3.93 3.63
CA ARG A 64 2.46 -3.86 4.94
C ARG A 64 2.63 -2.39 5.36
N PRO A 65 2.28 -2.00 6.60
CA PRO A 65 2.43 -0.63 7.10
C PRO A 65 3.84 -0.06 6.91
N ARG A 66 4.88 -0.88 7.08
CA ARG A 66 6.27 -0.44 6.88
C ARG A 66 6.58 0.04 5.45
N ARG A 67 5.84 -0.43 4.43
CA ARG A 67 6.00 0.03 3.04
C ARG A 67 5.19 1.30 2.75
N LEU A 68 3.99 1.42 3.31
CA LEU A 68 3.17 2.63 3.20
C LEU A 68 3.90 3.88 3.73
N TRP A 69 4.65 3.74 4.84
CA TRP A 69 5.41 4.84 5.43
C TRP A 69 6.73 5.12 4.68
N GLN A 70 7.29 4.11 4.00
CA GLN A 70 8.51 4.28 3.18
C GLN A 70 8.21 4.95 1.83
N ASP A 71 7.08 4.62 1.19
CA ASP A 71 6.67 5.25 -0.08
C ASP A 71 6.15 6.68 0.15
N ALA A 72 5.52 6.97 1.30
CA ALA A 72 5.19 8.34 1.72
C ALA A 72 6.44 9.19 2.04
N LEU A 73 7.55 8.55 2.41
CA LEU A 73 8.89 9.14 2.55
C LEU A 73 9.70 9.01 1.26
N GLY A 74 9.06 9.10 0.08
CA GLY A 74 9.77 9.28 -1.18
C GLY A 74 10.91 10.29 -1.02
N PRO A 75 12.04 10.19 -1.75
CA PRO A 75 13.27 10.92 -1.48
C PRO A 75 13.14 12.39 -1.88
N GLY A 76 12.18 13.10 -1.28
CA GLY A 76 12.24 14.52 -1.05
C GLY A 76 13.44 14.73 -0.15
N ARG A 77 14.58 14.99 -0.81
CA ARG A 77 15.80 15.51 -0.23
C ARG A 77 15.42 16.60 0.76
N VAL A 78 15.36 16.25 2.05
CA VAL A 78 15.32 17.24 3.12
C VAL A 78 16.72 17.87 3.08
N VAL A 79 16.87 18.88 2.23
CA VAL A 79 18.00 19.80 2.31
C VAL A 79 17.85 20.46 3.66
N ARG A 80 18.54 19.91 4.68
CA ARG A 80 18.73 20.60 5.95
C ARG A 80 19.23 22.01 5.59
N PRO A 81 18.56 23.09 6.00
CA PRO A 81 19.08 24.41 5.77
C PRO A 81 20.45 24.46 6.48
N ALA A 82 21.51 24.68 5.70
CA ALA A 82 22.81 24.94 6.28
C ALA A 82 22.67 26.23 7.08
N VAL A 83 22.75 26.13 8.41
CA VAL A 83 22.88 27.28 9.30
C VAL A 83 24.15 28.03 8.89
N ARG A 84 23.99 29.11 8.13
CA ARG A 84 25.06 30.08 7.90
C ARG A 84 25.33 30.77 9.24
N LYS A 85 26.42 30.38 9.91
CA LYS A 85 27.02 31.21 10.95
C LYS A 85 27.67 32.41 10.26
N THR A 86 26.92 33.50 10.11
CA THR A 86 27.47 34.83 9.91
C THR A 86 28.07 35.27 11.25
N SER A 87 29.39 35.11 11.40
CA SER A 87 30.11 35.89 12.41
C SER A 87 30.57 37.17 11.73
N SER A 88 29.77 38.22 11.90
CA SER A 88 30.15 39.60 11.67
C SER A 88 31.36 39.95 12.54
N GLN A 89 32.22 40.78 11.96
CA GLN A 89 33.38 41.42 12.56
C GLN A 89 33.01 42.18 13.84
N ASN A 90 33.95 42.26 14.79
CA ASN A 90 34.13 43.47 15.59
C ASN A 90 35.63 43.74 15.76
N ALA A 91 36.01 44.93 15.34
CA ALA A 91 37.29 45.57 15.62
C ALA A 91 37.19 46.28 16.99
N ALA A 92 38.26 46.18 17.77
CA ALA A 92 38.74 47.22 18.70
C ALA A 92 40.17 46.85 19.10
#